data_AF-A0A369VM93-F1
#
_entry.id   AF-A0A369VM93-F1
#
_cell.length_a   1.000
_cell.length_b   1.000
_cell.length_c   1.000
_cell.angle_alpha   90.00
_cell.angle_beta   90.00
_cell.angle_gamma   90.00
#
_symmetry.space_group_name_H-M   'P 1'
#
loop_
_entity.id
_entity.type
_entity.pdbx_description
1 polymer ?
#
loop_
_entity_poly.entity_id
_entity_poly.type
_entity_poly.pdbx_seq_one_letter_code
_entity_poly.pdbx_strand_id
1 'polypeptide(L)'
;MNREQLHALLTQAKAIVHHTDFVIVGSLSILGAVSDPPRTMVMSIDVDTYLKNDPQRTYELAQALGQGSVFEDEFGYYLDPVSPSLPSFPEGWQERLIPLDFGDVKAFFVQPDDVAVSKYMRGEERDLRWLLAGLKSGLLDMHTIERRIASAPALEGELPAARKRMARHRKALKLT
;
A
#
# COMPACT_ATOMS: atom_id res chain seq x y z
N MET A 1 4.82 -6.42 9.96
CA MET A 1 5.21 -7.06 8.68
C MET A 1 6.60 -6.58 8.26
N ASN A 2 7.41 -7.44 7.64
CA ASN A 2 8.67 -7.07 6.98
C ASN A 2 8.79 -7.74 5.59
N ARG A 3 9.91 -7.51 4.88
CA ARG A 3 10.15 -8.07 3.54
C ARG A 3 10.24 -9.61 3.52
N GLU A 4 10.76 -10.23 4.58
CA GLU A 4 10.88 -11.69 4.68
C GLU A 4 9.50 -12.35 4.81
N GLN A 5 8.65 -11.80 5.69
CA GLN A 5 7.27 -12.25 5.86
C GLN A 5 6.45 -12.07 4.59
N LEU A 6 6.63 -10.94 3.90
CA LEU A 6 6.00 -10.68 2.61
C LEU A 6 6.48 -11.69 1.55
N HIS A 7 7.77 -11.95 1.46
CA HIS A 7 8.34 -12.94 0.55
C HIS A 7 7.72 -14.32 0.80
N ALA A 8 7.70 -14.77 2.06
CA ALA A 8 7.09 -16.05 2.43
C ALA A 8 5.61 -16.15 1.99
N LEU A 9 4.82 -15.08 2.18
CA LEU A 9 3.43 -15.04 1.73
C LEU A 9 3.31 -15.18 0.21
N LEU A 10 4.11 -14.41 -0.53
CA LEU A 10 4.05 -14.39 -2.00
C LEU A 10 4.54 -15.72 -2.61
N THR A 11 5.51 -16.38 -1.99
CA THR A 11 5.95 -17.73 -2.39
C THR A 11 4.83 -18.76 -2.19
N GLN A 12 4.08 -18.69 -1.09
CA GLN A 12 2.90 -19.54 -0.89
C GLN A 12 1.80 -19.24 -1.93
N ALA A 13 1.56 -17.96 -2.22
CA ALA A 13 0.62 -17.56 -3.26
C ALA A 13 1.01 -18.11 -4.63
N LYS A 14 2.30 -18.01 -4.99
CA LYS A 14 2.85 -18.59 -6.23
C LYS A 14 2.61 -20.09 -6.31
N ALA A 15 2.71 -20.83 -5.21
CA ALA A 15 2.46 -22.27 -5.19
C ALA A 15 1.01 -22.63 -5.54
N ILE A 16 0.06 -21.73 -5.26
CA ILE A 16 -1.39 -21.92 -5.51
C ILE A 16 -1.77 -21.46 -6.93
N VAL A 17 -1.37 -20.25 -7.33
CA VAL A 17 -1.85 -19.63 -8.59
C VAL A 17 -0.86 -19.71 -9.75
N HIS A 18 0.36 -20.18 -9.51
CA HIS A 18 1.47 -20.26 -10.48
C HIS A 18 1.85 -18.94 -11.15
N HIS A 19 1.56 -17.82 -10.50
CA HIS A 19 1.98 -16.48 -10.91
C HIS A 19 3.15 -16.00 -10.04
N THR A 20 4.07 -15.24 -10.63
CA THR A 20 5.28 -14.74 -9.96
C THR A 20 5.23 -13.25 -9.66
N ASP A 21 4.37 -12.49 -10.34
CA ASP A 21 4.38 -11.03 -10.33
C ASP A 21 3.15 -10.50 -9.58
N PHE A 22 3.40 -9.80 -8.47
CA PHE A 22 2.38 -9.27 -7.57
C PHE A 22 2.49 -7.76 -7.47
N VAL A 23 1.37 -7.05 -7.36
CA VAL A 23 1.35 -5.62 -7.06
C VAL A 23 0.91 -5.43 -5.62
N ILE A 24 1.77 -4.80 -4.82
CA ILE A 24 1.51 -4.51 -3.40
C ILE A 24 0.99 -3.09 -3.27
N VAL A 25 -0.23 -2.96 -2.76
CA VAL A 25 -0.87 -1.68 -2.48
C VAL A 25 -0.97 -1.44 -0.97
N GLY A 26 -1.59 -0.33 -0.59
CA GLY A 26 -1.90 -0.05 0.80
C GLY A 26 -0.67 0.28 1.66
N SER A 27 -0.79 0.08 2.97
CA SER A 27 0.20 0.53 3.95
C SER A 27 1.57 -0.14 3.75
N LEU A 28 1.58 -1.42 3.34
CA LEU A 28 2.79 -2.22 3.19
C LEU A 28 3.56 -1.93 1.90
N SER A 29 3.03 -1.08 1.01
CA SER A 29 3.78 -0.53 -0.13
C SER A 29 5.09 0.15 0.28
N ILE A 30 5.18 0.64 1.53
CA ILE A 30 6.40 1.27 2.08
C ILE A 30 7.62 0.32 2.07
N LEU A 31 7.38 -0.99 2.14
CA LEU A 31 8.44 -1.99 2.09
C LEU A 31 9.17 -2.00 0.74
N GLY A 32 8.57 -1.45 -0.34
CA GLY A 32 9.26 -1.25 -1.60
C GLY A 32 10.29 -0.12 -1.54
N ALA A 33 10.02 0.94 -0.78
CA ALA A 33 10.87 2.13 -0.72
C ALA A 33 12.06 1.98 0.26
N VAL A 34 11.87 1.28 1.38
CA VAL A 34 12.92 1.09 2.39
C VAL A 34 12.79 -0.28 3.06
N SER A 35 13.91 -0.88 3.48
CA SER A 35 13.93 -2.18 4.15
C SER A 35 13.50 -2.12 5.62
N ASP A 36 13.75 -0.98 6.29
CA ASP A 36 13.43 -0.76 7.71
C ASP A 36 12.63 0.56 7.89
N PRO A 37 11.32 0.56 7.55
CA PRO A 37 10.47 1.72 7.73
C PRO A 37 10.07 1.93 9.20
N PRO A 38 9.60 3.14 9.59
CA PRO A 38 9.01 3.35 10.91
C PRO A 38 7.91 2.32 11.22
N ARG A 39 7.92 1.76 12.44
CA ARG A 39 6.98 0.70 12.85
C ARG A 39 5.52 1.04 12.54
N THR A 40 5.11 2.29 12.75
CA THR A 40 3.74 2.79 12.45
C THR A 40 3.33 2.57 11.00
N MET A 41 4.27 2.50 10.07
CA MET A 41 4.00 2.32 8.63
C MET A 41 3.83 0.85 8.22
N VAL A 42 4.17 -0.10 9.10
CA VAL A 42 4.12 -1.56 8.85
C VAL A 42 3.32 -2.33 9.91
N MET A 43 2.39 -1.64 10.58
CA MET A 43 1.47 -2.23 11.57
C MET A 43 0.35 -3.07 10.93
N SER A 44 0.10 -2.91 9.63
CA SER A 44 -0.86 -3.73 8.89
C SER A 44 -0.47 -5.20 8.95
N ILE A 45 -1.48 -6.05 9.17
CA ILE A 45 -1.41 -7.51 9.06
C ILE A 45 -2.05 -7.99 7.75
N ASP A 46 -2.81 -7.11 7.11
CA ASP A 46 -3.38 -7.22 5.77
C ASP A 46 -2.32 -6.85 4.71
N VAL A 47 -2.04 -7.78 3.80
CA VAL A 47 -1.23 -7.53 2.59
C VAL A 47 -2.17 -7.30 1.42
N ASP A 48 -2.55 -6.04 1.21
CA ASP A 48 -3.33 -5.63 0.05
C ASP A 48 -2.55 -5.90 -1.24
N THR A 49 -2.99 -6.85 -2.05
CA THR A 49 -2.25 -7.24 -3.26
C THR A 49 -3.15 -7.75 -4.38
N TYR A 50 -2.61 -7.74 -5.59
CA TYR A 50 -3.18 -8.44 -6.73
C TYR A 50 -2.11 -9.03 -7.66
N LEU A 51 -2.47 -10.05 -8.43
CA LEU A 51 -1.61 -10.61 -9.48
C LEU A 51 -1.47 -9.60 -10.62
N LYS A 52 -0.24 -9.17 -10.92
CA LYS A 52 0.00 -8.08 -11.87
C LYS A 52 -0.59 -8.36 -13.26
N ASN A 53 -0.45 -9.60 -13.73
CA ASN A 53 -0.82 -10.00 -15.08
C ASN A 53 -2.18 -10.75 -15.15
N ASP A 54 -2.78 -11.07 -14.00
CA ASP A 54 -4.09 -11.72 -13.93
C ASP A 54 -4.87 -11.34 -12.64
N PRO A 55 -5.26 -10.05 -12.48
CA PRO A 55 -5.77 -9.56 -11.20
C PRO A 55 -7.02 -10.29 -10.70
N GLN A 56 -7.87 -10.81 -11.60
CA GLN A 56 -9.11 -11.49 -11.25
C GLN A 56 -8.87 -12.77 -10.46
N ARG A 57 -7.80 -13.50 -10.76
CA ARG A 57 -7.44 -14.73 -10.08
C ARG A 57 -6.85 -14.53 -8.68
N THR A 58 -6.55 -13.29 -8.28
CA THR A 58 -6.07 -13.01 -6.92
C THR A 58 -7.05 -13.53 -5.85
N TYR A 59 -8.36 -13.45 -6.13
CA TYR A 59 -9.40 -13.91 -5.19
C TYR A 59 -9.38 -15.43 -4.95
N GLU A 60 -8.74 -16.23 -5.82
CA GLU A 60 -8.52 -17.68 -5.57
C GLU A 60 -7.67 -17.91 -4.31
N LEU A 61 -6.86 -16.94 -3.91
CA LEU A 61 -5.97 -17.02 -2.75
C LEU A 61 -6.70 -16.79 -1.43
N ALA A 62 -7.89 -16.18 -1.45
CA ALA A 62 -8.59 -15.73 -0.25
C ALA A 62 -8.86 -16.87 0.75
N GLN A 63 -9.22 -18.05 0.24
CA GLN A 63 -9.51 -19.20 1.09
C GLN A 63 -8.26 -19.73 1.82
N ALA A 64 -7.11 -19.73 1.13
CA ALA A 64 -5.90 -20.37 1.64
C ALA A 64 -4.98 -19.41 2.41
N LEU A 65 -4.95 -18.12 2.01
CA LEU A 65 -4.01 -17.12 2.50
C LEU A 65 -4.70 -15.87 3.04
N GLY A 66 -6.02 -15.74 2.89
CA GLY A 66 -6.78 -14.57 3.29
C GLY A 66 -7.22 -14.58 4.74
N GLN A 67 -8.06 -13.61 5.10
CA GLN A 67 -8.59 -13.48 6.44
C GLN A 67 -9.40 -14.72 6.85
N GLY A 68 -9.16 -15.23 8.05
CA GLY A 68 -9.75 -16.45 8.60
C GLY A 68 -9.16 -17.74 8.04
N SER A 69 -8.06 -17.67 7.28
CA SER A 69 -7.37 -18.86 6.78
C SER A 69 -6.46 -19.48 7.85
N VAL A 70 -6.12 -20.76 7.67
CA VAL A 70 -5.11 -21.44 8.49
C VAL A 70 -3.76 -20.71 8.44
N PHE A 71 -3.43 -20.08 7.30
CA PHE A 71 -2.24 -19.26 7.17
C PHE A 71 -2.26 -18.06 8.12
N GLU A 72 -3.38 -17.34 8.21
CA GLU A 72 -3.50 -16.22 9.16
C GLU A 72 -3.36 -16.71 10.61
N ASP A 73 -4.02 -17.81 10.96
CA ASP A 73 -3.95 -18.38 12.31
C ASP A 73 -2.51 -18.77 12.70
N GLU A 74 -1.73 -19.29 11.75
CA GLU A 74 -0.35 -19.73 11.99
C GLU A 74 0.66 -18.57 12.02
N PHE A 75 0.55 -17.61 11.08
CA PHE A 75 1.57 -16.58 10.87
C PHE A 75 1.18 -15.19 11.41
N GLY A 76 -0.10 -14.96 11.73
CA GLY A 76 -0.63 -13.71 12.28
C GLY A 76 -0.78 -12.57 11.26
N TYR A 77 -0.76 -12.90 9.97
CA TYR A 77 -0.99 -11.96 8.86
C TYR A 77 -1.55 -12.69 7.64
N TYR A 78 -2.16 -11.94 6.71
CA TYR A 78 -2.89 -12.53 5.60
C TYR A 78 -2.80 -11.70 4.32
N LEU A 79 -3.12 -12.34 3.20
CA LEU A 79 -3.27 -11.73 1.88
C LEU A 79 -4.68 -11.14 1.76
N ASP A 80 -4.78 -9.84 1.46
CA ASP A 80 -6.06 -9.20 1.14
C ASP A 80 -6.15 -8.96 -0.38
N PRO A 81 -6.98 -9.72 -1.12
CA PRO A 81 -7.09 -9.57 -2.56
C PRO A 81 -7.85 -8.30 -2.92
N VAL A 82 -7.20 -7.38 -3.64
CA VAL A 82 -7.79 -6.11 -4.06
C VAL A 82 -7.92 -6.00 -5.58
N SER A 83 -8.85 -5.17 -6.05
CA SER A 83 -8.92 -4.82 -7.47
C SER A 83 -7.92 -3.70 -7.81
N PRO A 84 -7.25 -3.73 -8.99
CA PRO A 84 -6.43 -2.62 -9.47
C PRO A 84 -7.21 -1.32 -9.66
N SER A 85 -8.55 -1.37 -9.73
CA SER A 85 -9.42 -0.20 -9.86
C SER A 85 -9.87 0.40 -8.52
N LEU A 86 -9.56 -0.23 -7.40
CA LEU A 86 -10.09 0.14 -6.08
C LEU A 86 -9.43 1.40 -5.47
N PRO A 87 -8.10 1.61 -5.58
CA PRO A 87 -7.48 2.74 -4.91
C PRO A 87 -7.70 4.08 -5.64
N SER A 88 -7.98 5.15 -4.88
CA SER A 88 -7.93 6.53 -5.36
C SER A 88 -6.49 7.00 -5.58
N PHE A 89 -5.78 6.38 -6.52
CA PHE A 89 -4.42 6.76 -6.89
C PHE A 89 -4.40 7.84 -7.97
N PRO A 90 -3.38 8.71 -7.95
CA PRO A 90 -3.19 9.73 -8.98
C PRO A 90 -2.85 9.12 -10.34
N GLU A 91 -3.14 9.85 -11.41
CA GLU A 91 -2.81 9.46 -12.78
C GLU A 91 -1.33 9.01 -12.93
N GLY A 92 -1.10 7.99 -13.75
CA GLY A 92 0.23 7.44 -14.04
C GLY A 92 0.88 6.68 -12.88
N TRP A 93 0.17 6.33 -11.80
CA TRP A 93 0.74 5.61 -10.65
C TRP A 93 1.37 4.27 -11.03
N GLN A 94 0.83 3.58 -12.03
CA GLN A 94 1.34 2.29 -12.50
C GLN A 94 2.73 2.39 -13.13
N GLU A 95 3.10 3.55 -13.66
CA GLU A 95 4.43 3.83 -14.21
C GLU A 95 5.47 4.09 -13.11
N ARG A 96 5.00 4.34 -11.87
CA ARG A 96 5.83 4.65 -10.70
C ARG A 96 5.97 3.47 -9.74
N LEU A 97 5.55 2.27 -10.15
CA LEU A 97 5.72 1.06 -9.35
C LEU A 97 7.20 0.82 -9.05
N ILE A 98 7.50 0.48 -7.80
CA ILE A 98 8.84 0.14 -7.35
C ILE A 98 8.98 -1.39 -7.41
N PRO A 99 9.78 -1.96 -8.32
CA PRO A 99 9.96 -3.41 -8.37
C PRO A 99 10.97 -3.87 -7.30
N LEU A 100 10.67 -5.00 -6.65
CA LEU A 100 11.62 -5.75 -5.84
C LEU A 100 11.57 -7.22 -6.27
N ASP A 101 12.74 -7.75 -6.60
CA ASP A 101 12.91 -9.14 -7.00
C ASP A 101 13.39 -9.96 -5.78
N PHE A 102 12.62 -10.97 -5.39
CA PHE A 102 12.96 -11.90 -4.32
C PHE A 102 13.59 -13.21 -4.84
N GLY A 103 13.83 -13.31 -6.15
CA GLY A 103 14.41 -14.45 -6.83
C GLY A 103 13.38 -15.41 -7.43
N ASP A 104 12.37 -15.81 -6.65
CA ASP A 104 11.30 -16.71 -7.10
C ASP A 104 9.96 -16.01 -7.36
N VAL A 105 9.77 -14.82 -6.78
CA VAL A 105 8.62 -13.91 -6.98
C VAL A 105 9.10 -12.47 -7.10
N LYS A 106 8.31 -11.63 -7.77
CA LYS A 106 8.54 -10.20 -7.93
C LYS A 106 7.35 -9.41 -7.39
N ALA A 107 7.64 -8.45 -6.50
CA ALA A 107 6.65 -7.54 -5.96
C ALA A 107 6.83 -6.14 -6.55
N PHE A 108 5.74 -5.54 -7.02
CA PHE A 108 5.67 -4.19 -7.55
C PHE A 108 4.90 -3.32 -6.55
N PHE A 109 5.60 -2.47 -5.82
CA PHE A 109 5.00 -1.67 -4.77
C PHE A 109 4.51 -0.34 -5.33
N VAL A 110 3.29 0.07 -4.95
CA VAL A 110 2.81 1.42 -5.23
C VAL A 110 3.73 2.44 -4.56
N GLN A 111 4.06 3.51 -5.28
CA GLN A 111 4.95 4.54 -4.73
C GLN A 111 4.32 5.16 -3.46
N PRO A 112 5.08 5.37 -2.37
CA PRO A 112 4.52 5.80 -1.08
C PRO A 112 3.70 7.10 -1.10
N ASP A 113 4.06 8.09 -1.92
CA ASP A 113 3.29 9.33 -2.05
C ASP A 113 1.96 9.10 -2.81
N ASP A 114 1.91 8.14 -3.73
CA ASP A 114 0.65 7.74 -4.38
C ASP A 114 -0.27 7.02 -3.38
N VAL A 115 0.29 6.18 -2.50
CA VAL A 115 -0.45 5.61 -1.36
C VAL A 115 -0.94 6.71 -0.43
N ALA A 116 -0.09 7.71 -0.15
CA ALA A 116 -0.44 8.82 0.71
C ALA A 116 -1.63 9.63 0.18
N VAL A 117 -1.73 9.80 -1.15
CA VAL A 117 -2.90 10.43 -1.79
C VAL A 117 -4.19 9.69 -1.44
N SER A 118 -4.24 8.38 -1.67
CA SER A 118 -5.43 7.56 -1.35
C SER A 118 -5.77 7.62 0.16
N LYS A 119 -4.75 7.57 1.02
CA LYS A 119 -4.89 7.69 2.47
C LYS A 119 -5.42 9.06 2.93
N TYR A 120 -5.03 10.15 2.26
CA TYR A 120 -5.56 11.48 2.56
C TYR A 120 -7.01 11.65 2.11
N MET A 121 -7.40 11.04 0.98
CA MET A 121 -8.79 11.01 0.52
C MET A 121 -9.68 10.30 1.54
N ARG A 122 -9.32 9.05 1.89
CA ARG A 122 -10.05 8.23 2.88
C ARG A 122 -10.05 8.83 4.27
N GLY A 123 -8.87 9.19 4.77
CA GLY A 123 -8.69 9.94 6.01
C GLY A 123 -9.06 9.21 7.29
N GLU A 124 -8.99 7.87 7.29
CA GLU A 124 -9.14 7.06 8.49
C GLU A 124 -8.04 7.37 9.53
N GLU A 125 -8.32 7.13 10.80
CA GLU A 125 -7.37 7.43 11.87
C GLU A 125 -6.04 6.68 11.69
N ARG A 126 -6.09 5.41 11.26
CA ARG A 126 -4.90 4.61 10.95
C ARG A 126 -4.08 5.19 9.80
N ASP A 127 -4.76 5.74 8.79
CA ASP A 127 -4.12 6.38 7.64
C ASP A 127 -3.40 7.66 8.07
N LEU A 128 -4.04 8.49 8.89
CA LEU A 128 -3.43 9.71 9.40
C LEU A 128 -2.18 9.42 10.23
N ARG A 129 -2.19 8.35 11.03
CA ARG A 129 -0.98 7.90 11.77
C ARG A 129 0.13 7.44 10.83
N TRP A 130 -0.20 6.67 9.79
CA TRP A 130 0.75 6.21 8.76
C TRP A 130 1.38 7.40 8.02
N LEU A 131 0.55 8.35 7.59
CA LEU A 131 0.95 9.58 6.90
C LEU A 131 1.88 10.44 7.76
N LEU A 132 1.52 10.66 9.03
CA LEU A 132 2.33 11.45 9.95
C LEU A 132 3.70 10.80 10.19
N ALA A 133 3.75 9.47 10.31
CA ALA A 133 5.00 8.75 10.48
C ALA A 133 5.91 8.89 9.24
N GLY A 134 5.36 8.69 8.03
CA GLY A 134 6.12 8.79 6.80
C GLY A 134 6.63 10.20 6.49
N LEU A 135 5.82 11.23 6.80
CA LEU A 135 6.25 12.63 6.66
C LEU A 135 7.36 12.98 7.66
N LYS A 136 7.26 12.51 8.92
CA LYS A 136 8.30 12.76 9.94
C LYS A 136 9.63 12.11 9.60
N SER A 137 9.60 10.94 8.96
CA SER A 137 10.81 10.21 8.57
C SER A 137 11.36 10.60 7.20
N GLY A 138 10.72 11.56 6.49
CA GLY A 138 11.11 11.94 5.14
C GLY A 138 10.87 10.87 4.07
N LEU A 139 10.08 9.84 4.38
CA LEU A 139 9.69 8.78 3.42
C LEU A 139 8.50 9.19 2.55
N LEU A 140 7.81 10.26 2.94
CA LEU A 140 6.74 10.91 2.20
C LEU A 140 7.11 12.37 1.96
N ASP A 141 6.85 12.85 0.76
CA ASP A 141 7.06 14.24 0.37
C ASP A 141 5.72 14.96 0.23
N MET A 142 5.43 15.88 1.16
CA MET A 142 4.17 16.64 1.14
C MET A 142 3.96 17.33 -0.20
N HIS A 143 5.00 17.97 -0.77
CA HIS A 143 4.87 18.71 -2.02
C HIS A 143 4.44 17.81 -3.20
N THR A 144 5.04 16.62 -3.31
CA THR A 144 4.66 15.61 -4.30
C THR A 144 3.24 15.13 -4.09
N ILE A 145 2.83 14.88 -2.84
CA ILE A 145 1.44 14.48 -2.53
C ILE A 145 0.46 15.57 -2.96
N GLU A 146 0.74 16.86 -2.69
CA GLU A 146 -0.14 17.96 -3.11
C GLU A 146 -0.25 18.10 -4.62
N ARG A 147 0.84 17.90 -5.34
CA ARG A 147 0.82 17.96 -6.80
C ARG A 147 -0.02 16.81 -7.37
N ARG A 148 0.14 15.61 -6.83
CA ARG A 148 -0.50 14.41 -7.37
C ARG A 148 -1.97 14.26 -6.98
N ILE A 149 -2.38 14.74 -5.81
CA ILE A 149 -3.79 14.62 -5.36
C ILE A 149 -4.78 15.28 -6.32
N ALA A 150 -4.33 16.22 -7.16
CA ALA A 150 -5.17 16.90 -8.14
C ALA A 150 -5.67 15.99 -9.28
N SER A 151 -4.97 14.90 -9.60
CA SER A 151 -5.36 13.95 -10.64
C SER A 151 -5.95 12.64 -10.12
N ALA A 152 -6.08 12.50 -8.79
CA ALA A 152 -6.68 11.32 -8.20
C ALA A 152 -8.22 11.38 -8.30
N PRO A 153 -8.89 10.25 -8.59
CA PRO A 153 -10.35 10.20 -8.56
C PRO A 153 -10.83 10.45 -7.14
N ALA A 154 -11.85 11.30 -7.02
CA ALA A 154 -12.39 11.74 -5.74
C ALA A 154 -13.91 11.83 -5.82
N LEU A 155 -14.59 11.35 -4.78
CA LEU A 155 -16.01 11.61 -4.57
C LEU A 155 -16.22 13.06 -4.11
N GLU A 156 -17.46 13.53 -4.19
CA GLU A 156 -17.81 14.88 -3.76
C GLU A 156 -17.40 15.10 -2.29
N GLY A 157 -16.63 16.15 -2.03
CA GLY A 157 -16.15 16.51 -0.70
C GLY A 157 -14.85 15.82 -0.23
N GLU A 158 -14.39 14.76 -0.90
CA GLU A 158 -13.15 14.06 -0.51
C GLU A 158 -11.90 14.95 -0.70
N LEU A 159 -11.76 15.59 -1.87
CA LEU A 159 -10.60 16.43 -2.16
C LEU A 159 -10.49 17.65 -1.21
N PRO A 160 -11.56 18.42 -0.93
CA PRO A 160 -11.53 19.46 0.11
C PRO A 160 -11.17 18.92 1.50
N ALA A 161 -11.71 17.76 1.90
CA ALA A 161 -11.40 17.14 3.20
C ALA A 161 -9.93 16.69 3.28
N ALA A 162 -9.40 16.09 2.21
CA ALA A 162 -8.01 15.71 2.06
C ALA A 162 -7.08 16.93 2.20
N ARG A 163 -7.35 18.02 1.47
CA ARG A 163 -6.58 19.28 1.59
C ARG A 163 -6.58 19.84 3.01
N LYS A 164 -7.70 19.75 3.73
CA LYS A 164 -7.77 20.16 5.15
C LYS A 164 -6.88 19.29 6.04
N ARG A 165 -6.84 17.98 5.82
CA ARG A 165 -5.96 17.04 6.55
C ARG A 165 -4.48 17.33 6.25
N MET A 166 -4.14 17.56 4.98
CA MET A 166 -2.78 17.92 4.56
C MET A 166 -2.31 19.23 5.19
N ALA A 167 -3.15 20.27 5.20
CA ALA A 167 -2.85 21.53 5.87
C ALA A 167 -2.59 21.36 7.39
N ARG A 168 -3.32 20.46 8.05
CA ARG A 168 -3.07 20.12 9.47
C ARG A 168 -1.71 19.47 9.66
N HIS A 169 -1.33 18.49 8.84
CA HIS A 169 -0.02 17.86 8.92
C HIS A 169 1.12 18.83 8.60
N ARG A 170 0.98 19.67 7.57
CA ARG A 170 1.94 20.73 7.26
C ARG A 170 2.18 21.63 8.47
N LYS A 171 1.10 22.14 9.08
CA LYS A 171 1.18 23.00 10.26
C LYS A 171 1.84 22.28 11.45
N ALA A 172 1.44 21.05 11.71
CA ALA A 172 1.97 20.26 12.83
C ALA A 172 3.46 19.94 12.68
N LEU A 173 3.94 19.75 11.44
CA LEU A 173 5.31 19.38 11.13
C LEU A 173 6.20 20.57 10.74
N LYS A 174 5.64 21.80 10.68
CA LYS A 174 6.33 23.01 10.22
C LYS A 174 6.97 22.84 8.84
N LEU A 175 6.31 22.10 7.95
CA LEU A 175 6.75 21.94 6.57
C LEU A 175 6.54 23.28 5.84
N THR A 176 7.58 23.78 5.17
CA THR A 176 7.54 24.99 4.34
C THR A 176 6.73 24.76 3.08
#